data_AF-A0A1G4AN22-F1
#
_entry.id   AF-A0A1G4AN22-F1
#
_cell.length_a   1.000
_cell.length_b   1.000
_cell.length_c   1.000
_cell.angle_alpha   90.00
_cell.angle_beta   90.00
_cell.angle_gamma   90.00
#
_symmetry.space_group_name_H-M   'P 1'
#
loop_
_entity.id
_entity.type
_entity.pdbx_description
1 polymer ?
#
loop_
_entity_poly.entity_id
_entity_poly.type
_entity_poly.pdbx_seq_one_letter_code
_entity_poly.pdbx_strand_id
1 'polypeptide(L)'
;MVRNAVESKVHISEALGLGSTTVTQNRQGTGGNSNLILGESSCGPQVIDEISRSLDLIARLWLTINFDTLPLGQMYPNPTQVAWEDNKSLNQAIKSQFAMNHADSNHSVELHRGRIPSAFNMAILCERYNFSIRWTHNLADHLRIDGESGKITVTLYEHIVCLWNHLQYSPNCPIPQSLLEETLDSLILLFPYEDPGTMKFLKRENKNFWRLGRCGRTRKAELDDFFHWKQNIRRLLREYDQPPRGTQQLRLDREGRNFLEFSTFWTALAVAILTILGIAFGTIGTAYAIKAYNLSYKQYVLSQKQYELDLVQACADPEAAKQWPEFCGS
;
A
#
# COMPACT_ATOMS: atom_id res chain seq x y z
N MET A 1 -17.13 14.79 35.84
CA MET A 1 -17.01 16.26 35.67
C MET A 1 -16.76 16.64 34.21
N VAL A 2 -15.76 16.08 33.51
CA VAL A 2 -15.57 16.25 32.05
C VAL A 2 -16.78 15.73 31.22
N ARG A 3 -17.47 14.72 31.74
CA ARG A 3 -18.63 14.03 31.14
C ARG A 3 -19.79 14.94 30.71
N ASN A 4 -20.16 15.96 31.49
CA ASN A 4 -21.32 16.82 31.19
C ASN A 4 -20.95 18.06 30.36
N ALA A 5 -19.66 18.38 30.25
CA ALA A 5 -19.18 19.55 29.50
C ALA A 5 -19.09 19.29 27.99
N VAL A 6 -19.06 18.02 27.57
CA VAL A 6 -18.76 17.68 26.16
C VAL A 6 -20.03 17.42 25.33
N GLU A 7 -21.20 17.37 25.95
CA GLU A 7 -22.43 16.93 25.26
C GLU A 7 -23.03 17.98 24.30
N SER A 8 -22.70 19.27 24.44
CA SER A 8 -23.03 20.29 23.43
C SER A 8 -22.33 21.62 23.73
N LYS A 9 -21.69 22.25 22.73
CA LYS A 9 -21.19 23.64 22.86
C LYS A 9 -22.35 24.61 23.17
N VAL A 10 -23.55 24.32 22.65
CA VAL A 10 -24.78 25.08 22.92
C VAL A 10 -25.21 24.96 24.38
N HIS A 11 -25.17 23.78 25.00
CA HIS A 11 -25.60 23.63 26.39
C HIS A 11 -24.63 24.26 27.40
N ILE A 12 -23.34 24.38 27.08
CA ILE A 12 -22.43 25.20 27.88
C ILE A 12 -22.81 26.68 27.75
N SER A 13 -23.14 27.16 26.55
CA SER A 13 -23.59 28.54 26.34
C SER A 13 -24.91 28.85 27.08
N GLU A 14 -25.87 27.91 27.07
CA GLU A 14 -27.14 28.02 27.79
C GLU A 14 -26.98 27.88 29.30
N ALA A 15 -26.14 26.95 29.78
CA ALA A 15 -25.86 26.77 31.21
C ALA A 15 -25.06 27.93 31.81
N LEU A 16 -24.34 28.69 30.97
CA LEU A 16 -23.70 29.96 31.33
C LEU A 16 -24.63 31.18 31.15
N GLY A 17 -25.90 30.98 30.80
CA GLY A 17 -26.90 32.05 30.70
C GLY A 17 -26.83 32.92 29.44
N LEU A 18 -26.23 32.43 28.34
CA LEU A 18 -25.95 33.24 27.14
C LEU A 18 -27.01 33.11 26.01
N GLY A 19 -28.25 32.75 26.35
CA GLY A 19 -29.33 32.70 25.36
C GLY A 19 -29.63 34.07 24.76
N SER A 20 -29.61 34.21 23.42
CA SER A 20 -29.98 35.43 22.71
C SER A 20 -31.38 35.90 23.09
N THR A 21 -31.47 36.94 23.91
CA THR A 21 -32.69 37.73 24.08
C THR A 21 -32.89 38.57 22.82
N THR A 22 -33.82 38.13 21.97
CA THR A 22 -34.42 38.99 20.95
C THR A 22 -35.22 40.06 21.66
N VAL A 23 -34.61 41.24 21.83
CA VAL A 23 -35.27 42.42 22.42
C VAL A 23 -36.39 42.87 21.48
N THR A 24 -37.63 42.52 21.82
CA THR A 24 -38.82 43.20 21.31
C THR A 24 -38.98 44.49 22.09
N GLN A 25 -38.70 45.61 21.43
CA GLN A 25 -38.82 46.95 21.98
C GLN A 25 -40.30 47.28 22.22
N ASN A 26 -40.75 47.28 23.46
CA ASN A 26 -42.04 47.86 23.84
C ASN A 26 -41.84 48.97 24.88
N ARG A 27 -42.42 50.13 24.56
CA ARG A 27 -42.24 51.43 25.20
C ARG A 27 -43.49 51.71 26.05
N GLN A 28 -43.36 51.80 27.38
CA GLN A 28 -44.11 52.73 28.26
C GLN A 28 -43.98 52.33 29.74
N GLY A 29 -43.90 53.34 30.63
CA GLY A 29 -44.47 53.23 31.97
C GLY A 29 -43.48 53.35 33.14
N THR A 30 -43.45 54.55 33.71
CA THR A 30 -42.90 54.98 35.00
C THR A 30 -43.13 54.04 36.20
N GLY A 31 -42.14 53.94 37.10
CA GLY A 31 -42.35 53.49 38.48
C GLY A 31 -41.12 52.83 39.09
N GLY A 32 -40.42 53.55 39.98
CA GLY A 32 -39.24 53.02 40.66
C GLY A 32 -39.57 51.89 41.64
N ASN A 33 -38.78 50.82 41.57
CA ASN A 33 -38.39 49.98 42.70
C ASN A 33 -37.11 49.22 42.32
N SER A 34 -36.16 49.24 43.24
CA SER A 34 -34.78 48.77 43.09
C SER A 34 -34.73 47.26 42.83
N ASN A 35 -34.53 46.88 41.57
CA ASN A 35 -34.14 45.52 41.23
C ASN A 35 -32.63 45.39 41.42
N LEU A 36 -32.23 44.38 42.20
CA LEU A 36 -30.87 43.89 42.30
C LEU A 36 -30.43 43.49 40.88
N ILE A 37 -29.60 44.30 40.23
CA ILE A 37 -28.96 43.94 38.97
C ILE A 37 -27.93 42.87 39.33
N LEU A 38 -28.30 41.60 39.20
CA LEU A 38 -27.32 40.55 38.97
C LEU A 38 -26.63 40.95 37.67
N GLY A 39 -25.40 41.42 37.77
CA GLY A 39 -24.58 41.70 36.60
C GLY A 39 -24.42 40.41 35.81
N GLU A 40 -25.16 40.28 34.72
CA GLU A 40 -24.84 39.35 33.65
C GLU A 40 -23.44 39.73 33.16
N SER A 41 -22.45 38.98 33.63
CA SER A 41 -21.12 39.00 33.04
C SER A 41 -21.24 38.44 31.63
N SER A 42 -21.54 39.32 30.68
CA SER A 42 -21.47 39.00 29.25
C SER A 42 -20.05 38.52 28.96
N CYS A 43 -19.90 37.22 28.76
CA CYS A 43 -18.63 36.65 28.31
C CYS A 43 -18.31 37.29 26.96
N GLY A 44 -17.21 38.05 26.92
CA GLY A 44 -16.73 38.59 25.65
C GLY A 44 -16.45 37.46 24.65
N PRO A 45 -16.53 37.74 23.34
CA PRO A 45 -16.34 36.73 22.28
C PRO A 45 -15.00 35.98 22.38
N GLN A 46 -14.00 36.58 23.03
CA GLN A 46 -12.70 35.96 23.31
C GLN A 46 -12.79 34.77 24.28
N VAL A 47 -13.63 34.87 25.32
CA VAL A 47 -13.78 33.81 26.34
C VAL A 47 -14.45 32.57 25.75
N ILE A 48 -15.41 32.76 24.84
CA ILE A 48 -16.11 31.67 24.15
C ILE A 48 -15.14 30.89 23.24
N ASP A 49 -14.26 31.59 22.53
CA ASP A 49 -13.23 30.97 21.68
C ASP A 49 -12.20 30.18 22.51
N GLU A 50 -11.75 30.73 23.65
CA GLU A 50 -10.86 30.02 24.58
C GLU A 50 -11.49 28.73 25.13
N ILE A 51 -12.77 28.79 25.52
CA ILE A 51 -13.51 27.61 25.98
C ILE A 51 -13.63 26.59 24.85
N SER A 52 -13.99 26.99 23.63
CA SER A 52 -14.08 26.08 22.50
C SER A 52 -12.75 25.36 22.26
N ARG A 53 -11.63 26.10 22.19
CA ARG A 53 -10.31 25.52 22.00
C ARG A 53 -9.93 24.54 23.11
N SER A 54 -10.30 24.83 24.35
CA SER A 54 -10.07 23.93 25.48
C SER A 54 -10.90 22.64 25.36
N LEU A 55 -12.16 22.73 24.94
CA LEU A 55 -13.04 21.59 24.70
C LEU A 55 -12.52 20.72 23.55
N ASP A 56 -12.09 21.35 22.46
CA ASP A 56 -11.52 20.66 21.30
C ASP A 56 -10.21 19.94 21.66
N LEU A 57 -9.37 20.56 22.50
CA LEU A 57 -8.16 19.92 23.03
C LEU A 57 -8.50 18.71 23.93
N ILE A 58 -9.48 18.84 24.83
CA ILE A 58 -9.91 17.75 25.71
C ILE A 58 -10.50 16.60 24.89
N ALA A 59 -11.39 16.90 23.94
CA ALA A 59 -11.99 15.91 23.04
C ALA A 59 -10.90 15.19 22.24
N ARG A 60 -9.92 15.93 21.73
CA ARG A 60 -8.78 15.38 21.00
C ARG A 60 -7.90 14.47 21.85
N LEU A 61 -7.56 14.87 23.07
CA LEU A 61 -6.75 14.04 23.97
C LEU A 61 -7.51 12.77 24.39
N TRP A 62 -8.81 12.88 24.61
CA TRP A 62 -9.64 11.76 25.05
C TRP A 62 -9.92 10.76 23.93
N LEU A 63 -10.28 11.25 22.74
CA LEU A 63 -10.72 10.43 21.61
C LEU A 63 -9.63 10.16 20.59
N THR A 64 -8.50 10.85 20.69
CA THR A 64 -7.39 10.79 19.72
C THR A 64 -7.87 11.11 18.29
N ILE A 65 -8.76 12.10 18.18
CA ILE A 65 -9.32 12.62 16.92
C ILE A 65 -9.00 14.11 16.81
N ASN A 66 -8.55 14.57 15.65
CA ASN A 66 -8.31 16.00 15.43
C ASN A 66 -9.62 16.73 15.11
N PHE A 67 -9.81 17.92 15.68
CA PHE A 67 -10.94 18.83 15.44
C PHE A 67 -10.43 20.18 14.90
N ASP A 68 -11.25 20.86 14.11
CA ASP A 68 -10.86 21.98 13.22
C ASP A 68 -10.29 23.23 13.91
N THR A 69 -10.57 23.46 15.19
CA THR A 69 -10.28 24.76 15.84
C THR A 69 -8.83 24.96 16.25
N LEU A 70 -8.02 23.90 16.23
CA LEU A 70 -6.62 23.95 16.61
C LEU A 70 -5.75 23.58 15.40
N PRO A 71 -5.27 24.58 14.62
CA PRO A 71 -4.29 24.31 13.58
C PRO A 71 -3.00 23.82 14.27
N LEU A 72 -2.75 22.52 14.21
CA LEU A 72 -1.44 22.01 14.55
C LEU A 72 -0.48 22.48 13.47
N GLY A 73 0.66 23.03 13.91
CA GLY A 73 1.76 23.36 13.03
C GLY A 73 2.12 22.22 12.08
N GLN A 74 2.85 22.58 11.03
CA GLN A 74 3.20 21.86 9.78
C GLN A 74 3.84 20.45 9.91
N MET A 75 3.65 19.72 11.00
CA MET A 75 4.21 18.39 11.20
C MET A 75 3.55 17.32 10.30
N TYR A 76 2.37 17.61 9.74
CA TYR A 76 1.63 16.71 8.85
C TYR A 76 1.03 17.48 7.66
N PRO A 77 1.19 17.02 6.40
CA PRO A 77 0.37 17.54 5.31
C PRO A 77 -1.09 17.09 5.54
N ASN A 78 -1.94 18.03 5.92
CA ASN A 78 -3.40 17.92 6.02
C ASN A 78 -3.90 16.66 6.77
N PRO A 79 -3.79 16.61 8.11
CA PRO A 79 -4.48 15.57 8.88
C PRO A 79 -6.00 15.68 8.67
N THR A 80 -6.73 14.57 8.68
CA THR A 80 -8.20 14.63 8.65
C THR A 80 -8.68 15.33 9.92
N GLN A 81 -9.38 16.45 9.75
CA GLN A 81 -9.99 17.19 10.85
C GLN A 81 -11.50 16.95 10.83
N VAL A 82 -12.07 16.73 12.00
CA VAL A 82 -13.52 16.55 12.16
C VAL A 82 -14.13 17.92 12.45
N ALA A 83 -15.01 18.34 11.56
CA ALA A 83 -15.81 19.55 11.73
C ALA A 83 -16.80 19.38 12.88
N TRP A 84 -16.47 19.97 14.03
CA TRP A 84 -17.36 20.04 15.18
C TRP A 84 -18.03 21.42 15.24
N GLU A 85 -19.08 21.56 14.43
CA GLU A 85 -19.94 22.74 14.40
C GLU A 85 -20.64 22.97 15.75
N ASP A 86 -20.85 24.23 16.11
CA ASP A 86 -21.41 24.61 17.41
C ASP A 86 -22.80 24.01 17.68
N ASN A 87 -23.58 23.80 16.63
CA ASN A 87 -24.94 23.25 16.69
C ASN A 87 -25.00 21.71 16.82
N LYS A 88 -23.86 21.01 16.82
CA LYS A 88 -23.79 19.54 16.88
C LYS A 88 -23.19 19.07 18.20
N SER A 89 -23.74 18.00 18.75
CA SER A 89 -23.06 17.26 19.82
C SER A 89 -21.81 16.56 19.28
N LEU A 90 -20.83 16.30 20.15
CA LEU A 90 -19.61 15.58 19.78
C LEU A 90 -19.91 14.21 19.14
N ASN A 91 -20.92 13.51 19.65
CA ASN A 91 -21.35 12.21 19.14
C ASN A 91 -21.88 12.33 17.70
N GLN A 92 -22.67 13.37 17.40
CA GLN A 92 -23.17 13.63 16.05
C GLN A 92 -22.03 13.97 15.09
N ALA A 93 -21.07 14.82 15.50
CA ALA A 93 -19.92 15.18 14.67
C ALA A 93 -19.07 13.95 14.29
N ILE A 94 -18.81 13.07 15.26
CA ILE A 94 -18.08 11.82 15.03
C ILE A 94 -18.88 10.89 14.11
N LYS A 95 -20.17 10.69 14.38
CA LYS A 95 -21.03 9.86 13.54
C LYS A 95 -21.08 10.36 12.10
N SER A 96 -21.19 11.67 11.87
CA SER A 96 -21.20 12.22 10.51
C SER A 96 -19.88 11.97 9.77
N GLN A 97 -18.74 12.10 10.46
CA GLN A 97 -17.43 11.86 9.85
C GLN A 97 -17.30 10.43 9.33
N PHE A 98 -17.65 9.45 10.16
CA PHE A 98 -17.50 8.04 9.79
C PHE A 98 -18.65 7.53 8.92
N ALA A 99 -19.82 8.19 8.94
CA ALA A 99 -20.94 7.85 8.06
C ALA A 99 -20.71 8.27 6.59
N MET A 100 -20.02 9.40 6.34
CA MET A 100 -19.73 9.87 4.97
C MET A 100 -18.90 8.86 4.17
N ASN A 101 -18.02 8.10 4.82
CA ASN A 101 -17.25 7.03 4.18
C ASN A 101 -18.12 5.89 3.62
N HIS A 102 -19.42 5.83 3.94
CA HIS A 102 -20.34 4.84 3.38
C HIS A 102 -20.96 5.25 2.04
N ALA A 103 -21.12 6.55 1.76
CA ALA A 103 -21.91 7.00 0.60
C ALA A 103 -21.22 6.71 -0.75
N ASP A 104 -19.88 6.66 -0.78
CA ASP A 104 -19.09 6.35 -1.97
C ASP A 104 -19.04 4.84 -2.32
N SER A 105 -19.75 4.00 -1.55
CA SER A 105 -19.69 2.53 -1.69
C SER A 105 -20.44 1.96 -2.90
N ASN A 106 -21.27 2.74 -3.60
CA ASN A 106 -22.16 2.22 -4.65
C ASN A 106 -21.60 2.24 -6.09
N HIS A 107 -20.41 2.79 -6.34
CA HIS A 107 -19.94 3.04 -7.72
C HIS A 107 -18.67 2.30 -8.18
N SER A 108 -18.12 1.32 -7.45
CA SER A 108 -16.95 0.57 -7.92
C SER A 108 -17.27 -0.89 -8.29
N VAL A 109 -17.04 -1.23 -9.55
CA VAL A 109 -17.14 -2.57 -10.16
C VAL A 109 -16.48 -3.63 -9.26
N GLU A 110 -17.27 -4.66 -8.95
CA GLU A 110 -16.96 -5.80 -8.10
C GLU A 110 -15.79 -6.64 -8.68
N LEU A 111 -14.57 -6.43 -8.18
CA LEU A 111 -13.48 -7.38 -8.44
C LEU A 111 -13.20 -8.31 -7.25
N HIS A 112 -13.67 -7.97 -6.04
CA HIS A 112 -13.34 -8.70 -4.81
C HIS A 112 -14.58 -8.94 -3.95
N ARG A 113 -15.31 -10.03 -4.25
CA ARG A 113 -16.26 -10.64 -3.32
C ARG A 113 -15.51 -11.61 -2.41
N GLY A 114 -15.70 -11.45 -1.10
CA GLY A 114 -15.54 -12.53 -0.13
C GLY A 114 -14.31 -12.42 0.74
N ARG A 115 -13.13 -12.82 0.25
CA ARG A 115 -12.08 -13.32 1.14
C ARG A 115 -10.73 -12.62 0.99
N ILE A 116 -10.18 -12.23 2.13
CA ILE A 116 -8.85 -11.66 2.26
C ILE A 116 -7.82 -12.80 2.33
N PRO A 117 -6.78 -12.80 1.49
CA PRO A 117 -5.74 -13.83 1.52
C PRO A 117 -5.08 -13.94 2.90
N SER A 118 -4.79 -15.15 3.37
CA SER A 118 -4.13 -15.36 4.67
C SER A 118 -2.71 -14.79 4.70
N ALA A 119 -2.05 -14.72 3.55
CA ALA A 119 -0.74 -14.09 3.40
C ALA A 119 -0.81 -12.55 3.46
N PHE A 120 -1.97 -11.93 3.26
CA PHE A 120 -2.11 -10.48 3.26
C PHE A 120 -1.70 -9.90 4.63
N ASN A 121 -0.64 -9.11 4.68
CA ASN A 121 -0.20 -8.37 5.86
C ASN A 121 0.67 -7.18 5.44
N MET A 122 0.85 -6.24 6.36
CA MET A 122 1.54 -4.99 6.07
C MET A 122 3.06 -5.17 5.89
N ALA A 123 3.66 -6.17 6.54
CA ALA A 123 5.07 -6.47 6.35
C ALA A 123 5.38 -6.88 4.90
N ILE A 124 4.53 -7.72 4.30
CA ILE A 124 4.63 -8.12 2.90
C ILE A 124 4.36 -6.95 1.96
N LEU A 125 3.35 -6.13 2.23
CA LEU A 125 3.08 -4.93 1.44
C LEU A 125 4.28 -3.98 1.41
N CYS A 126 4.92 -3.74 2.56
CA CYS A 126 6.13 -2.92 2.63
C CYS A 126 7.32 -3.56 1.91
N GLU A 127 7.53 -4.87 2.07
CA GLU A 127 8.70 -5.56 1.52
C GLU A 127 8.61 -5.79 0.01
N ARG A 128 7.42 -6.13 -0.52
CA ARG A 128 7.23 -6.59 -1.90
C ARG A 128 6.55 -5.57 -2.80
N TYR A 129 5.76 -4.66 -2.23
CA TYR A 129 4.93 -3.72 -2.99
C TYR A 129 5.35 -2.26 -2.81
N ASN A 130 6.48 -2.02 -2.12
CA ASN A 130 7.04 -0.68 -1.88
C ASN A 130 6.09 0.26 -1.12
N PHE A 131 5.30 -0.31 -0.20
CA PHE A 131 4.45 0.47 0.70
C PHE A 131 5.29 1.09 1.80
N SER A 132 4.91 2.30 2.21
CA SER A 132 5.44 2.97 3.40
C SER A 132 4.35 3.05 4.46
N ILE A 133 4.68 2.76 5.71
CA ILE A 133 3.77 3.03 6.82
C ILE A 133 4.04 4.43 7.35
N ARG A 134 2.96 5.14 7.67
CA ARG A 134 2.99 6.35 8.49
C ARG A 134 2.17 6.09 9.74
N TRP A 135 2.79 6.18 10.90
CA TRP A 135 2.07 6.05 12.16
C TRP A 135 1.35 7.36 12.48
N THR A 136 0.10 7.28 12.94
CA THR A 136 -0.71 8.45 13.33
C THR A 136 -1.29 8.25 14.72
N HIS A 137 -1.45 9.37 15.44
CA HIS A 137 -2.22 9.43 16.67
C HIS A 137 -3.67 9.84 16.41
N ASN A 138 -4.05 10.15 15.16
CA ASN A 138 -5.40 10.53 14.78
C ASN A 138 -6.18 9.31 14.28
N LEU A 139 -7.24 8.92 14.98
CA LEU A 139 -8.07 7.78 14.60
C LEU A 139 -8.75 7.98 13.24
N ALA A 140 -9.12 9.23 12.90
CA ALA A 140 -9.75 9.54 11.61
C ALA A 140 -8.82 9.32 10.41
N ASP A 141 -7.50 9.26 10.62
CA ASP A 141 -6.51 8.98 9.57
C ASP A 141 -6.15 7.49 9.47
N HIS A 142 -6.77 6.63 10.28
CA HIS A 142 -6.53 5.19 10.20
C HIS A 142 -6.86 4.65 8.81
N LEU A 143 -5.97 3.83 8.27
CA LEU A 143 -6.09 3.26 6.93
C LEU A 143 -6.19 4.29 5.78
N ARG A 144 -5.79 5.55 6.01
CA ARG A 144 -5.70 6.54 4.94
C ARG A 144 -4.58 6.17 3.98
N ILE A 145 -4.91 6.13 2.69
CA ILE A 145 -3.98 5.71 1.63
C ILE A 145 -3.63 6.93 0.77
N ASP A 146 -2.40 7.41 0.95
CA ASP A 146 -1.86 8.57 0.26
C ASP A 146 -0.85 8.12 -0.83
N GLY A 147 -0.90 8.77 -2.00
CA GLY A 147 0.02 8.55 -3.12
C GLY A 147 -0.53 7.68 -4.25
N GLU A 148 0.14 7.76 -5.40
CA GLU A 148 -0.18 7.03 -6.64
C GLU A 148 1.04 6.27 -7.16
N SER A 149 0.80 5.05 -7.66
CA SER A 149 1.60 4.22 -8.59
C SER A 149 3.07 3.89 -8.29
N GLY A 150 3.78 4.65 -7.45
CA GLY A 150 5.21 4.47 -7.16
C GLY A 150 5.51 4.14 -5.69
N LYS A 151 5.08 5.01 -4.77
CA LYS A 151 5.24 4.83 -3.32
C LYS A 151 3.94 5.14 -2.61
N ILE A 152 3.23 4.10 -2.22
CA ILE A 152 1.94 4.21 -1.52
C ILE A 152 2.23 4.32 -0.03
N THR A 153 1.71 5.36 0.61
CA THR A 153 1.83 5.55 2.06
C THR A 153 0.52 5.22 2.72
N VAL A 154 0.54 4.26 3.65
CA VAL A 154 -0.63 3.87 4.44
C VAL A 154 -0.46 4.44 5.83
N THR A 155 -1.42 5.26 6.23
CA THR A 155 -1.46 5.84 7.56
C THR A 155 -2.17 4.89 8.52
N LEU A 156 -1.53 4.54 9.63
CA LEU A 156 -2.02 3.55 10.58
C LEU A 156 -2.03 4.12 11.99
N TYR A 157 -3.19 4.01 12.62
CA TYR A 157 -3.37 4.38 14.02
C TYR A 157 -2.58 3.46 14.94
N GLU A 158 -1.82 4.04 15.87
CA GLU A 158 -0.83 3.29 16.67
C GLU A 158 -1.31 2.87 18.06
N HIS A 159 -2.31 3.53 18.63
CA HIS A 159 -2.64 3.40 20.07
C HIS A 159 -3.68 2.32 20.34
N ILE A 160 -3.32 1.04 20.14
CA ILE A 160 -4.22 -0.11 20.43
C ILE A 160 -4.78 -0.06 21.85
N VAL A 161 -3.96 0.33 22.83
CA VAL A 161 -4.37 0.46 24.24
C VAL A 161 -5.55 1.42 24.39
N CYS A 162 -5.57 2.52 23.62
CA CYS A 162 -6.65 3.49 23.65
C CYS A 162 -7.96 2.88 23.14
N LEU A 163 -7.93 2.18 22.00
CA LEU A 163 -9.09 1.49 21.45
C LEU A 163 -9.66 0.46 22.43
N TRP A 164 -8.78 -0.35 23.02
CA TRP A 164 -9.18 -1.36 23.99
C TRP A 164 -9.80 -0.77 25.25
N ASN A 165 -9.22 0.30 25.78
CA ASN A 165 -9.75 0.97 26.97
C ASN A 165 -11.14 1.58 26.72
N HIS A 166 -11.35 2.19 25.55
CA HIS A 166 -12.66 2.71 25.17
C HIS A 166 -13.71 1.60 25.07
N LEU A 167 -13.35 0.42 24.57
CA LEU A 167 -14.26 -0.73 24.51
C LEU A 167 -14.60 -1.33 25.88
N GLN A 168 -13.62 -1.42 26.79
CA GLN A 168 -13.80 -2.11 28.08
C GLN A 168 -14.42 -1.21 29.16
N TYR A 169 -14.03 0.07 29.21
CA TYR A 169 -14.28 0.92 30.37
C TYR A 169 -15.12 2.16 30.08
N SER A 170 -15.47 2.43 28.81
CA SER A 170 -16.18 3.63 28.40
C SER A 170 -17.54 3.30 27.75
N PRO A 171 -18.56 2.94 28.55
CA PRO A 171 -19.89 2.60 28.03
C PRO A 171 -20.56 3.78 27.30
N ASN A 172 -20.11 5.01 27.58
CA ASN A 172 -20.62 6.24 26.96
C ASN A 172 -19.57 6.89 26.03
N CYS A 173 -18.69 6.09 25.42
CA CYS A 173 -17.74 6.62 24.44
C CYS A 173 -18.51 7.25 23.26
N PRO A 174 -18.20 8.51 22.86
CA PRO A 174 -18.78 9.14 21.68
C PRO A 174 -18.47 8.40 20.38
N ILE A 175 -17.37 7.62 20.35
CA ILE A 175 -16.97 6.81 19.21
C ILE A 175 -17.86 5.56 19.15
N PRO A 176 -18.50 5.26 18.00
CA PRO A 176 -19.29 4.05 17.84
C PRO A 176 -18.47 2.80 18.17
N GLN A 177 -19.03 1.90 18.98
CA GLN A 177 -18.39 0.63 19.35
C GLN A 177 -17.97 -0.18 18.11
N SER A 178 -18.82 -0.23 17.09
CA SER A 178 -18.52 -0.90 15.82
C SER A 178 -17.23 -0.40 15.17
N LEU A 179 -16.95 0.91 15.25
CA LEU A 179 -15.76 1.51 14.65
C LEU A 179 -14.50 1.14 15.45
N LEU A 180 -14.58 1.16 16.78
CA LEU A 180 -13.47 0.77 17.65
C LEU A 180 -13.10 -0.70 17.44
N GLU A 181 -14.10 -1.57 17.40
CA GLU A 181 -13.93 -3.00 17.14
C GLU A 181 -13.33 -3.27 15.77
N GLU A 182 -13.86 -2.61 14.74
CA GLU A 182 -13.37 -2.78 13.37
C GLU A 182 -11.95 -2.24 13.20
N THR A 183 -11.60 -1.14 13.87
CA THR A 183 -10.23 -0.60 13.86
C THR A 183 -9.24 -1.56 14.54
N LEU A 184 -9.66 -2.27 15.60
CA LEU A 184 -8.85 -3.33 16.17
C LEU A 184 -8.71 -4.52 15.21
N ASP A 185 -9.81 -4.93 14.58
CA ASP A 185 -9.82 -6.03 13.62
C ASP A 185 -8.94 -5.74 12.40
N SER A 186 -8.94 -4.51 11.90
CA SER A 186 -8.10 -4.10 10.77
C SER A 186 -6.62 -4.13 11.14
N LEU A 187 -6.26 -3.74 12.37
CA LEU A 187 -4.89 -3.84 12.87
C LEU A 187 -4.45 -5.30 13.04
N ILE A 188 -5.32 -6.18 13.53
CA ILE A 188 -5.05 -7.63 13.62
C ILE A 188 -4.90 -8.26 12.23
N LEU A 189 -5.72 -7.81 11.27
CA LEU A 189 -5.63 -8.22 9.88
C LEU A 189 -4.28 -7.84 9.26
N LEU A 190 -3.85 -6.60 9.44
CA LEU A 190 -2.61 -6.07 8.86
C LEU A 190 -1.34 -6.53 9.57
N PHE A 191 -1.44 -6.84 10.87
CA PHE A 191 -0.32 -7.27 11.68
C PHE A 191 -0.66 -8.57 12.43
N PRO A 192 -0.73 -9.72 11.76
CA PRO A 192 -1.03 -10.99 12.44
C PRO A 192 0.00 -11.32 13.54
N TYR A 193 -0.49 -11.61 14.75
CA TYR A 193 0.35 -11.84 15.95
C TYR A 193 1.35 -13.01 15.81
N GLU A 194 0.95 -14.10 15.14
CA GLU A 194 1.76 -15.31 14.99
C GLU A 194 2.69 -15.27 13.78
N ASP A 195 2.69 -14.19 12.99
CA ASP A 195 3.53 -14.08 11.82
C ASP A 195 4.93 -13.52 12.20
N PRO A 196 6.02 -14.29 12.01
CA PRO A 196 7.36 -13.84 12.37
C PRO A 196 7.81 -12.60 11.58
N GLY A 197 7.35 -12.47 10.33
CA GLY A 197 7.64 -11.32 9.47
C GLY A 197 7.07 -10.03 10.06
N THR A 198 5.83 -10.08 10.48
CA THR A 198 5.11 -9.00 11.18
C THR A 198 5.79 -8.64 12.50
N MET A 199 6.16 -9.61 13.33
CA MET A 199 6.86 -9.33 14.59
C MET A 199 8.21 -8.64 14.36
N LYS A 200 9.00 -9.12 13.40
CA LYS A 200 10.27 -8.50 13.01
C LYS A 200 10.07 -7.09 12.47
N PHE A 201 9.03 -6.89 11.66
CA PHE A 201 8.65 -5.60 11.10
C PHE A 201 8.31 -4.60 12.22
N LEU A 202 7.40 -4.96 13.14
CA LEU A 202 6.99 -4.08 14.24
C LEU A 202 8.16 -3.75 15.18
N LYS A 203 9.06 -4.71 15.43
CA LYS A 203 10.27 -4.48 16.22
C LYS A 203 11.20 -3.45 15.56
N ARG A 204 11.34 -3.48 14.23
CA ARG A 204 12.13 -2.50 13.46
C ARG A 204 11.51 -1.10 13.55
N GLU A 205 10.19 -1.01 13.54
CA GLU A 205 9.44 0.24 13.69
C GLU A 205 9.37 0.74 15.15
N ASN A 206 9.98 0.02 16.10
CA ASN A 206 9.90 0.27 17.54
C ASN A 206 8.45 0.34 18.06
N LYS A 207 7.57 -0.51 17.51
CA LYS A 207 6.14 -0.55 17.85
C LYS A 207 5.79 -1.77 18.68
N ASN A 208 5.13 -1.51 19.80
CA ASN A 208 4.78 -2.49 20.82
C ASN A 208 3.29 -2.88 20.76
N PHE A 209 2.79 -3.21 19.57
CA PHE A 209 1.36 -3.48 19.31
C PHE A 209 0.79 -4.59 20.20
N TRP A 210 1.58 -5.63 20.43
CA TRP A 210 1.11 -6.87 21.04
C TRP A 210 1.40 -7.00 22.54
N ARG A 211 1.72 -5.90 23.24
CA ARG A 211 1.90 -5.95 24.70
C ARG A 211 0.63 -6.38 25.45
N LEU A 212 -0.54 -6.14 24.87
CA LEU A 212 -1.84 -6.57 25.40
C LEU A 212 -2.32 -7.92 24.82
N GLY A 213 -1.49 -8.61 24.03
CA GLY A 213 -1.90 -9.80 23.29
C GLY A 213 -2.95 -9.50 22.22
N ARG A 214 -3.75 -10.51 21.85
CA ARG A 214 -4.81 -10.39 20.82
C ARG A 214 -6.05 -9.62 21.27
N CYS A 215 -6.06 -9.11 22.50
CA CYS A 215 -7.27 -8.50 23.08
C CYS A 215 -8.51 -9.43 22.97
N GLY A 216 -8.30 -10.75 23.01
CA GLY A 216 -9.36 -11.75 22.84
C GLY A 216 -9.96 -11.87 21.43
N ARG A 217 -9.41 -11.19 20.41
CA ARG A 217 -9.97 -11.14 19.05
C ARG A 217 -9.21 -12.04 18.08
N THR A 218 -9.92 -12.55 17.07
CA THR A 218 -9.37 -13.38 15.99
C THR A 218 -9.30 -12.59 14.70
N ARG A 219 -8.37 -12.97 13.82
CA ARG A 219 -8.24 -12.36 12.50
C ARG A 219 -9.48 -12.66 11.65
N LYS A 220 -10.19 -11.62 11.26
CA LYS A 220 -11.28 -11.69 10.27
C LYS A 220 -10.70 -11.83 8.87
N ALA A 221 -11.25 -12.77 8.12
CA ALA A 221 -10.80 -13.09 6.77
C ALA A 221 -11.80 -12.62 5.70
N GLU A 222 -13.00 -12.18 6.09
CA GLU A 222 -14.02 -11.72 5.15
C GLU A 222 -13.99 -10.20 5.05
N LEU A 223 -14.05 -9.68 3.83
CA LEU A 223 -14.07 -8.24 3.62
C LEU A 223 -15.38 -7.61 4.10
N ASP A 224 -16.46 -8.39 4.16
CA ASP A 224 -17.78 -7.95 4.62
C ASP A 224 -17.87 -7.74 6.13
N ASP A 225 -16.92 -8.28 6.91
CA ASP A 225 -16.81 -8.02 8.35
C ASP A 225 -16.32 -6.60 8.69
N PHE A 226 -15.88 -5.86 7.67
CA PHE A 226 -15.40 -4.48 7.77
C PHE A 226 -16.45 -3.57 7.12
N PHE A 227 -16.95 -2.59 7.88
CA PHE A 227 -17.98 -1.66 7.46
C PHE A 227 -17.40 -0.25 7.23
N HIS A 228 -16.66 0.28 8.20
CA HIS A 228 -16.05 1.61 8.20
C HIS A 228 -14.79 1.69 7.34
N TRP A 229 -13.94 0.67 7.37
CA TRP A 229 -12.64 0.62 6.70
C TRP A 229 -12.61 -0.23 5.44
N LYS A 230 -13.76 -0.81 5.07
CA LYS A 230 -13.94 -1.71 3.92
C LYS A 230 -13.30 -1.21 2.63
N GLN A 231 -13.55 0.05 2.28
CA GLN A 231 -13.08 0.63 1.02
C GLN A 231 -11.56 0.80 1.00
N ASN A 232 -10.98 1.20 2.13
CA ASN A 232 -9.53 1.34 2.27
C ASN A 232 -8.85 -0.03 2.21
N ILE A 233 -9.38 -1.02 2.92
CA ILE A 233 -8.88 -2.41 2.85
C ILE A 233 -9.01 -2.95 1.42
N ARG A 234 -10.13 -2.71 0.74
CA ARG A 234 -10.32 -3.08 -0.66
C ARG A 234 -9.29 -2.42 -1.58
N ARG A 235 -8.94 -1.15 -1.33
CA ARG A 235 -7.88 -0.46 -2.08
C ARG A 235 -6.52 -1.11 -1.84
N LEU A 236 -6.20 -1.49 -0.61
CA LEU A 236 -4.96 -2.25 -0.32
C LEU A 236 -4.94 -3.61 -1.02
N LEU A 237 -6.08 -4.31 -1.06
CA LEU A 237 -6.20 -5.60 -1.74
C LEU A 237 -5.96 -5.46 -3.25
N ARG A 238 -6.56 -4.45 -3.89
CA ARG A 238 -6.32 -4.19 -5.32
C ARG A 238 -4.84 -3.98 -5.65
N GLU A 239 -4.09 -3.31 -4.78
CA GLU A 239 -2.65 -3.12 -4.95
C GLU A 239 -1.87 -4.41 -4.66
N TYR A 240 -2.34 -5.25 -3.74
CA TYR A 240 -1.78 -6.56 -3.45
C TYR A 240 -1.96 -7.55 -4.63
N ASP A 241 -3.02 -7.40 -5.43
CA ASP A 241 -3.26 -8.25 -6.59
C ASP A 241 -2.43 -7.90 -7.82
N GLN A 242 -1.89 -6.70 -7.86
CA GLN A 242 -0.91 -6.34 -8.88
C GLN A 242 0.37 -7.18 -8.69
N PRO A 243 1.19 -7.37 -9.74
CA PRO A 243 2.50 -7.95 -9.55
C PRO A 243 3.32 -7.10 -8.56
N PRO A 244 4.19 -7.72 -7.72
CA PRO A 244 5.05 -6.99 -6.81
C PRO A 244 5.92 -6.02 -7.59
N ARG A 245 6.45 -4.98 -6.93
CA ARG A 245 7.22 -3.93 -7.61
C ARG A 245 8.72 -4.13 -7.42
N GLY A 246 9.49 -3.89 -8.48
CA GLY A 246 10.96 -3.87 -8.44
C GLY A 246 11.62 -5.24 -8.59
N THR A 247 12.79 -5.43 -7.97
CA THR A 247 13.61 -6.66 -8.10
C THR A 247 12.95 -7.91 -7.53
N GLN A 248 11.89 -7.75 -6.73
CA GLN A 248 11.08 -8.84 -6.18
C GLN A 248 10.23 -9.54 -7.26
N GLN A 249 9.98 -8.92 -8.42
CA GLN A 249 9.31 -9.56 -9.58
C GLN A 249 10.08 -10.78 -10.10
N LEU A 250 11.42 -10.75 -9.96
CA LEU A 250 12.32 -11.79 -10.45
C LEU A 250 12.42 -12.99 -9.50
N ARG A 251 11.74 -12.92 -8.34
CA ARG A 251 11.70 -14.02 -7.37
C ARG A 251 10.35 -14.72 -7.45
N LEU A 252 10.40 -16.03 -7.62
CA LEU A 252 9.21 -16.87 -7.61
C LEU A 252 8.54 -16.78 -6.24
N ASP A 253 7.30 -16.29 -6.23
CA ASP A 253 6.50 -16.25 -5.01
C ASP A 253 6.01 -17.68 -4.68
N ARG A 254 5.86 -17.96 -3.38
CA ARG A 254 5.37 -19.24 -2.87
C ARG A 254 3.97 -19.58 -3.39
N GLU A 255 3.21 -18.56 -3.77
CA GLU A 255 1.85 -18.66 -4.30
C GLU A 255 1.79 -18.63 -5.84
N GLY A 256 2.94 -18.60 -6.53
CA GLY A 256 3.03 -18.73 -7.99
C GLY A 256 2.48 -17.57 -8.81
N ARG A 257 2.03 -16.48 -8.15
CA ARG A 257 1.38 -15.33 -8.82
C ARG A 257 2.28 -14.63 -9.84
N ASN A 258 3.60 -14.67 -9.64
CA ASN A 258 4.59 -14.04 -10.53
C ASN A 258 5.23 -15.03 -11.52
N PHE A 259 4.63 -16.21 -11.72
CA PHE A 259 5.21 -17.24 -12.57
C PHE A 259 5.43 -16.76 -14.01
N LEU A 260 4.50 -15.96 -14.55
CA LEU A 260 4.62 -15.43 -15.91
C LEU A 260 5.81 -14.48 -16.05
N GLU A 261 5.94 -13.49 -15.16
CA GLU A 261 7.06 -12.53 -15.17
C GLU A 261 8.41 -13.20 -14.89
N PHE A 262 8.43 -14.16 -13.96
CA PHE A 262 9.60 -14.98 -13.71
C PHE A 262 10.00 -15.75 -14.97
N SER A 263 9.05 -16.46 -15.60
CA SER A 263 9.32 -17.27 -16.78
C SER A 263 9.79 -16.41 -17.95
N THR A 264 9.16 -15.27 -18.24
CA THR A 264 9.56 -14.41 -19.36
C THR A 264 10.99 -13.89 -19.18
N PHE A 265 11.38 -13.51 -17.96
CA PHE A 265 12.75 -13.12 -17.66
C PHE A 265 13.76 -14.24 -17.93
N TRP A 266 13.51 -15.45 -17.39
CA TRP A 266 14.44 -16.57 -17.59
C TRP A 266 14.47 -17.08 -19.03
N THR A 267 13.33 -17.06 -19.73
CA THR A 267 13.28 -17.36 -21.17
C THR A 267 14.11 -16.35 -21.97
N ALA A 268 13.96 -15.05 -21.70
CA ALA A 268 14.76 -14.02 -22.37
C ALA A 268 16.26 -14.20 -22.10
N LEU A 269 16.64 -14.52 -20.87
CA LEU A 269 18.03 -14.80 -20.51
C LEU A 269 18.58 -16.05 -21.23
N ALA A 270 17.79 -17.13 -21.30
CA ALA A 270 18.17 -18.34 -22.01
C ALA A 270 18.36 -18.08 -23.51
N VAL A 271 17.46 -17.33 -24.13
CA VAL A 271 17.56 -16.91 -25.55
C VAL A 271 18.82 -16.07 -25.77
N ALA A 272 19.13 -15.13 -24.88
CA ALA A 272 20.33 -14.32 -24.98
C ALA A 272 21.61 -15.19 -24.92
N ILE A 273 21.68 -16.14 -23.98
CA ILE A 273 22.82 -17.07 -23.85
C ILE A 273 22.95 -17.95 -25.10
N LEU A 274 21.85 -18.53 -25.58
CA LEU A 274 21.83 -19.35 -26.79
C LEU A 274 22.27 -18.57 -28.02
N THR A 275 21.91 -17.30 -28.11
CA THR A 275 22.33 -16.42 -29.21
C THR A 275 23.84 -16.21 -29.19
N ILE A 276 24.42 -15.93 -28.01
CA ILE A 276 25.88 -15.76 -27.85
C ILE A 276 26.62 -17.05 -28.21
N LEU A 277 26.14 -18.20 -27.73
CA LEU A 277 26.72 -19.51 -28.06
C LEU A 277 26.59 -19.82 -29.55
N GLY A 278 25.44 -19.53 -30.17
CA GLY A 278 25.20 -19.71 -31.60
C GLY A 278 26.17 -18.89 -32.45
N ILE A 279 26.45 -17.65 -32.05
CA ILE A 279 27.45 -16.79 -32.71
C ILE A 279 28.85 -17.40 -32.56
N ALA A 280 29.24 -17.85 -31.37
CA ALA A 280 30.55 -18.47 -31.13
C ALA A 280 30.75 -19.78 -31.91
N PHE A 281 29.75 -20.66 -31.91
CA PHE A 281 29.83 -21.89 -32.71
C PHE A 281 29.77 -21.60 -34.21
N GLY A 282 29.02 -20.58 -34.62
CA GLY A 282 28.98 -20.11 -36.00
C GLY A 282 30.36 -19.65 -36.50
N THR A 283 31.09 -18.86 -35.70
CA THR A 283 32.43 -18.38 -36.07
C THR A 283 33.47 -19.51 -36.07
N ILE A 284 33.38 -20.44 -35.12
CA ILE A 284 34.25 -21.63 -35.11
C ILE A 284 33.97 -22.51 -36.33
N GLY A 285 32.69 -22.75 -36.64
CA GLY A 285 32.26 -23.55 -37.78
C GLY A 285 32.72 -22.97 -39.12
N THR A 286 32.60 -21.66 -39.32
CA THR A 286 33.11 -21.01 -40.53
C THR A 286 34.64 -21.10 -40.66
N ALA A 287 35.38 -20.95 -39.56
CA ALA A 287 36.84 -21.13 -39.57
C ALA A 287 37.24 -22.57 -39.95
N TYR A 288 36.56 -23.58 -39.40
CA TYR A 288 36.79 -24.98 -39.78
C TYR A 288 36.42 -25.25 -41.24
N ALA A 289 35.33 -24.69 -41.75
CA ALA A 289 34.93 -24.82 -43.14
C ALA A 289 35.98 -24.23 -44.09
N ILE A 290 36.55 -23.06 -43.78
CA ILE A 290 37.65 -22.45 -44.55
C ILE A 290 38.88 -23.36 -44.54
N LYS A 291 39.24 -23.91 -43.37
CA LYS A 291 40.40 -24.83 -43.26
C LYS A 291 40.19 -26.11 -44.07
N ALA A 292 39.00 -26.71 -44.01
CA ALA A 292 38.64 -27.90 -44.77
C ALA A 292 38.65 -27.63 -46.29
N TYR A 293 38.09 -26.50 -46.72
CA TYR A 293 38.11 -26.07 -48.10
C TYR A 293 39.55 -25.95 -48.63
N ASN A 294 40.43 -25.27 -47.88
CA ASN A 294 41.84 -25.14 -48.24
C ASN A 294 42.56 -26.48 -48.34
N LEU A 295 42.24 -27.44 -47.46
CA LEU A 295 42.82 -28.78 -47.53
C LEU A 295 42.34 -29.53 -48.79
N SER A 296 41.04 -29.46 -49.09
CA SER A 296 40.45 -30.10 -50.27
C SER A 296 41.04 -29.53 -51.57
N TYR A 297 41.24 -28.22 -51.65
CA TYR A 297 41.88 -27.58 -52.80
C TYR A 297 43.31 -28.08 -53.01
N LYS A 298 44.10 -28.21 -51.93
CA LYS A 298 45.46 -28.76 -52.01
C LYS A 298 45.47 -30.23 -52.46
N GLN A 299 44.53 -31.04 -51.98
CA GLN A 299 44.38 -32.44 -52.41
C GLN A 299 44.01 -32.55 -53.89
N TYR A 300 43.09 -31.71 -54.36
CA TYR A 300 42.73 -31.65 -55.78
C TYR A 300 43.96 -31.37 -56.66
N VAL A 301 44.76 -30.36 -56.33
CA VAL A 301 45.99 -30.02 -57.10
C VAL A 301 47.02 -31.16 -57.06
N LEU A 302 47.21 -31.81 -55.90
CA LEU A 302 48.11 -32.97 -55.79
C LEU A 302 47.64 -34.15 -56.65
N SER A 303 46.34 -34.42 -56.67
CA SER A 303 45.77 -35.51 -57.47
C SER A 303 45.97 -35.30 -58.98
N GLN A 304 45.89 -34.05 -59.46
CA GLN A 304 46.20 -33.75 -60.86
C GLN A 304 47.67 -34.05 -61.20
N LYS A 305 48.61 -33.66 -60.34
CA LYS A 305 50.03 -33.95 -60.56
C LYS A 305 50.35 -35.43 -60.47
N GLN A 306 49.71 -36.15 -59.56
CA GLN A 306 49.88 -37.60 -59.44
C GLN A 306 49.39 -38.29 -60.71
N TYR A 307 48.23 -37.87 -61.24
CA TYR A 307 47.71 -38.39 -62.51
C TYR A 307 48.68 -38.16 -63.68
N GLU A 308 49.31 -36.99 -63.78
CA GLU A 308 50.31 -36.71 -64.82
C GLU A 308 51.55 -37.62 -64.69
N LEU A 309 52.05 -37.83 -63.47
CA LEU A 309 53.20 -38.71 -63.21
C LEU A 309 52.89 -40.17 -63.51
N ASP A 310 51.72 -40.64 -63.09
CA ASP A 310 51.25 -42.01 -63.34
C ASP A 310 51.09 -42.25 -64.85
N LEU A 311 50.59 -41.25 -65.59
CA LEU A 311 50.47 -41.31 -67.04
C LEU A 311 51.86 -41.39 -67.70
N VAL A 312 52.81 -40.54 -67.30
CA VAL A 312 54.20 -40.60 -67.82
C VAL A 312 54.87 -41.95 -67.51
N GLN A 313 54.68 -42.48 -66.30
CA GLN A 313 55.24 -43.77 -65.90
C GLN A 313 54.61 -44.93 -66.69
N ALA A 314 53.30 -44.91 -66.91
CA ALA A 314 52.60 -45.92 -67.71
C ALA A 314 53.06 -45.89 -69.18
N CYS A 315 53.29 -44.71 -69.74
CA CYS A 315 53.76 -44.57 -71.13
C CYS A 315 55.27 -44.85 -71.30
N ALA A 316 56.04 -44.95 -70.22
CA ALA A 316 57.46 -45.32 -70.27
C ALA A 316 57.68 -46.83 -70.52
N ASP A 317 56.67 -47.68 -70.25
CA ASP A 317 56.71 -49.10 -70.57
C ASP A 317 56.25 -49.34 -72.03
N PRO A 318 57.12 -49.87 -72.91
CA PRO A 318 56.82 -50.03 -74.33
C PRO A 318 55.70 -51.04 -74.64
N GLU A 319 55.40 -51.99 -73.73
CA GLU A 319 54.24 -52.88 -73.92
C GLU A 319 52.93 -52.19 -73.54
N ALA A 320 52.93 -51.41 -72.45
CA ALA A 320 51.76 -50.65 -71.99
C ALA A 320 51.37 -49.53 -72.96
N ALA A 321 52.37 -48.83 -73.54
CA ALA A 321 52.14 -47.76 -74.52
C ALA A 321 51.43 -48.25 -75.79
N LYS A 322 51.65 -49.51 -76.22
CA LYS A 322 50.92 -50.11 -77.37
C LYS A 322 49.46 -50.42 -77.06
N GLN A 323 49.15 -50.63 -75.79
CA GLN A 323 47.84 -51.10 -75.35
C GLN A 323 46.86 -49.92 -75.09
N TRP A 324 47.37 -48.70 -74.85
CA TRP A 324 46.58 -47.48 -74.56
C TRP A 324 46.99 -46.28 -75.44
N PRO A 325 46.87 -46.38 -76.78
CA PRO A 325 47.40 -45.38 -77.72
C PRO A 325 46.71 -44.00 -77.64
N GLU A 326 45.48 -43.91 -77.12
CA GLU A 326 44.77 -42.64 -76.95
C GLU A 326 45.35 -41.75 -75.83
N PHE A 327 46.01 -42.34 -74.82
CA PHE A 327 46.54 -41.61 -73.66
C PHE A 327 48.05 -41.35 -73.78
N CYS A 328 48.79 -42.23 -74.46
CA CYS A 328 50.24 -42.16 -74.62
C CYS A 328 50.68 -41.57 -75.97
N GLY A 329 49.88 -40.63 -76.52
CA GLY A 329 49.96 -40.09 -77.89
C GLY A 329 51.36 -40.13 -78.54
N SER A 330 51.37 -40.75 -79.73
CA SER A 330 52.50 -41.05 -80.65
C SER A 330 53.67 -40.08 -80.69
#